data_AF-A0A2N9FSF4-F1
#
_entry.id   AF-A0A2N9FSF4-F1
#
_cell.length_a   1.000
_cell.length_b   1.000
_cell.length_c   1.000
_cell.angle_alpha   90.00
_cell.angle_beta   90.00
_cell.angle_gamma   90.00
#
_symmetry.space_group_name_H-M   'P 1'
#
loop_
_entity.id
_entity.type
_entity.pdbx_description
1 polymer ?
#
loop_
_entity_poly.entity_id
_entity_poly.type
_entity_poly.pdbx_seq_one_letter_code
_entity_poly.pdbx_strand_id
1 'polypeptide(L)'
;MESFLSFLKILYSVTITGIGEDKSIWKAKVPPRVAFFTWTAALGRILTVENLRRRHVILVSWCCMCKADGESVDHLLLHCVYAKELWDLVLAMFGMCWVMPGSVRELLAAWQGKMACG
;
A
#
# COMPACT_ATOMS: atom_id res chain seq x y z
N MET A 1 1.94 -23.98 -3.48
CA MET A 1 1.04 -23.16 -2.61
C MET A 1 1.46 -23.23 -1.15
N GLU A 2 1.77 -24.44 -0.64
CA GLU A 2 2.41 -24.69 0.68
C GLU A 2 3.63 -23.82 0.95
N SER A 3 4.57 -23.73 0.01
CA SER A 3 5.82 -22.96 0.16
C SER A 3 5.61 -21.46 0.32
N PHE A 4 4.53 -20.91 -0.23
CA PHE A 4 4.20 -19.49 -0.10
C PHE A 4 3.56 -19.20 1.27
N LEU A 5 2.72 -20.12 1.76
CA LEU A 5 2.12 -20.00 3.09
C LEU A 5 3.15 -20.21 4.21
N SER A 6 4.12 -21.10 4.04
CA SER A 6 5.23 -21.27 4.98
C SER A 6 6.16 -20.05 5.00
N PHE A 7 6.49 -19.50 3.82
CA PHE A 7 7.26 -18.27 3.70
C PHE A 7 6.54 -17.08 4.36
N LEU A 8 5.22 -16.94 4.14
CA LEU A 8 4.40 -15.93 4.80
C LEU A 8 4.34 -16.10 6.32
N LYS A 9 4.32 -17.33 6.84
CA LYS A 9 4.36 -17.60 8.29
C LYS A 9 5.69 -17.19 8.91
N ILE A 10 6.82 -17.45 8.23
CA ILE A 10 8.17 -17.05 8.68
C ILE A 10 8.32 -15.54 8.65
N LEU A 11 7.85 -14.89 7.58
CA LEU A 11 7.87 -13.43 7.50
C LEU A 11 7.00 -12.82 8.59
N TYR A 12 5.79 -13.35 8.81
CA TYR A 12 4.88 -12.91 9.86
C TYR A 12 5.51 -12.99 11.25
N SER A 13 6.23 -14.07 11.57
CA SER A 13 6.91 -14.20 12.87
C SER A 13 8.08 -13.23 13.03
N VAL A 14 8.79 -12.91 11.95
CA VAL A 14 9.91 -11.94 11.93
C VAL A 14 9.43 -10.49 11.96
N THR A 15 8.31 -10.16 11.33
CA THR A 15 7.79 -8.78 11.29
C THR A 15 7.03 -8.39 12.55
N ILE A 16 6.41 -9.35 13.26
CA ILE A 16 5.81 -9.07 14.59
C ILE A 16 6.88 -8.70 15.62
N THR A 17 8.11 -9.17 15.46
CA THR A 17 9.24 -8.88 16.35
C THR A 17 10.06 -7.65 15.93
N GLY A 18 9.71 -6.99 14.80
CA GLY A 18 10.37 -5.80 14.25
C GLY A 18 9.94 -4.46 14.86
N ILE A 19 10.75 -3.42 14.58
CA ILE A 19 10.77 -2.10 15.23
C ILE A 19 9.61 -1.20 14.76
N GLY A 20 8.72 -0.86 15.70
CA GLY A 20 8.12 0.48 15.83
C GLY A 20 6.80 0.79 15.12
N GLU A 21 6.73 0.75 13.78
CA GLU A 21 5.65 1.39 13.00
C GLU A 21 4.70 0.41 12.30
N ASP A 22 5.15 -0.81 12.08
CA ASP A 22 4.49 -1.86 11.30
C ASP A 22 3.57 -2.76 12.12
N LYS A 23 3.61 -2.64 13.46
CA LYS A 23 2.77 -3.44 14.37
C LYS A 23 1.27 -3.28 14.11
N SER A 24 0.82 -2.12 13.66
CA SER A 24 -0.59 -1.85 13.35
C SER A 24 -1.08 -2.66 12.14
N ILE A 25 -0.25 -2.78 11.10
CA ILE A 25 -0.56 -3.51 9.86
C ILE A 25 -0.78 -4.99 10.17
N TRP A 26 0.08 -5.57 11.03
CA TRP A 26 0.01 -6.98 11.41
C TRP A 26 -1.07 -7.29 12.45
N LYS A 27 -1.56 -6.29 13.19
CA LYS A 27 -2.66 -6.43 14.15
C LYS A 27 -4.05 -6.30 13.52
N ALA A 28 -4.14 -5.78 12.30
CA ALA A 28 -5.41 -5.65 11.60
C ALA A 28 -6.05 -7.03 11.35
N LYS A 29 -7.38 -7.11 11.48
CA LYS A 29 -8.16 -8.33 11.19
C LYS A 29 -8.31 -8.54 9.68
N VAL A 30 -7.19 -8.75 8.99
CA VAL A 30 -7.13 -8.95 7.53
C VAL A 30 -6.38 -10.24 7.20
N PRO A 31 -6.62 -10.82 6.01
CA PRO A 31 -5.82 -11.97 5.56
C PRO A 31 -4.32 -11.61 5.52
N PRO A 32 -3.41 -12.53 5.90
CA PRO A 32 -1.96 -12.26 5.95
C PRO A 32 -1.37 -11.74 4.64
N ARG A 33 -1.93 -12.15 3.49
CA ARG A 33 -1.52 -11.65 2.17
C ARG A 33 -1.78 -10.16 1.99
N VAL A 34 -2.89 -9.66 2.55
CA VAL A 34 -3.24 -8.24 2.53
C VAL A 34 -2.31 -7.46 3.45
N ALA A 35 -2.07 -7.94 4.68
CA ALA A 35 -1.12 -7.30 5.59
C ALA A 35 0.30 -7.23 5.00
N PHE A 36 0.77 -8.30 4.38
CA PHE A 36 2.07 -8.32 3.69
C PHE A 36 2.13 -7.34 2.52
N PHE A 37 1.08 -7.28 1.69
CA PHE A 37 0.99 -6.30 0.61
C PHE A 37 1.04 -4.87 1.15
N THR A 38 0.23 -4.55 2.16
CA THR A 38 0.22 -3.22 2.78
C THR A 38 1.57 -2.84 3.38
N TRP A 39 2.24 -3.77 4.07
CA TRP A 39 3.58 -3.55 4.62
C TRP A 39 4.63 -3.31 3.53
N THR A 40 4.63 -4.13 2.47
CA THR A 40 5.55 -3.91 1.33
C THR A 40 5.25 -2.61 0.58
N ALA A 41 3.98 -2.19 0.50
CA ALA A 41 3.57 -0.91 -0.07
C ALA A 41 4.04 0.27 0.78
N ALA A 42 3.91 0.20 2.11
CA ALA A 42 4.39 1.22 3.04
C ALA A 42 5.91 1.43 2.97
N LEU A 43 6.66 0.35 2.69
CA LEU A 43 8.09 0.41 2.45
C LEU A 43 8.45 0.94 1.04
N GLY A 44 7.46 1.19 0.18
CA GLY A 44 7.67 1.58 -1.21
C GLY A 44 8.33 0.47 -2.03
N ARG A 45 8.08 -0.80 -1.71
CA ARG A 45 8.77 -1.98 -2.28
C ARG A 45 7.87 -2.92 -3.10
N ILE A 46 6.62 -2.55 -3.36
CA ILE A 46 5.77 -3.32 -4.29
C ILE A 46 6.31 -3.25 -5.71
N LEU A 47 5.89 -4.19 -6.56
CA LEU A 47 6.32 -4.27 -7.96
C LEU A 47 5.77 -3.09 -8.77
N THR A 48 6.45 -1.95 -8.70
CA THR A 48 6.25 -0.82 -9.60
C THR A 48 7.40 -0.73 -10.59
N VAL A 49 7.15 -0.14 -11.76
CA VAL A 49 8.21 0.11 -12.74
C VAL A 49 9.37 0.91 -12.12
N GLU A 50 9.10 1.85 -11.21
CA GLU A 50 10.16 2.55 -10.47
C GLU A 50 11.06 1.60 -9.67
N ASN A 51 10.50 0.63 -8.96
CA ASN A 51 11.27 -0.35 -8.20
C ASN A 51 12.02 -1.34 -9.10
N LEU A 52 11.48 -1.67 -10.28
CA LEU A 52 12.18 -2.46 -11.28
C LEU A 52 13.36 -1.69 -11.87
N ARG A 53 13.21 -0.38 -12.11
CA ARG A 53 14.32 0.50 -12.52
C ARG A 53 15.44 0.58 -11.49
N ARG A 54 15.12 0.68 -10.20
CA ARG A 54 16.13 0.62 -9.13
C ARG A 54 16.92 -0.70 -9.12
N ARG A 55 16.35 -1.76 -9.70
CA ARG A 55 17.02 -3.07 -9.89
C ARG A 55 17.64 -3.22 -11.29
N HIS A 56 17.86 -2.11 -12.00
CA HIS A 56 18.46 -2.04 -13.33
C HIS A 56 17.64 -2.72 -14.44
N VAL A 57 16.32 -2.87 -14.25
CA VAL A 57 15.41 -3.32 -15.31
C VAL A 57 14.86 -2.10 -16.04
N ILE A 58 15.23 -1.96 -17.32
CA ILE A 58 14.80 -0.82 -18.16
C ILE A 58 13.39 -1.10 -18.69
N LEU A 59 12.41 -0.39 -18.15
CA LEU A 59 11.02 -0.42 -18.58
C LEU A 59 10.50 1.00 -18.80
N VAL A 60 9.54 1.14 -19.73
CA VAL A 60 8.77 2.37 -19.92
C VAL A 60 8.05 2.66 -18.60
N SER A 61 8.29 3.82 -18.00
CA SER A 61 7.82 4.16 -16.64
C SER A 61 6.35 4.51 -16.55
N TRP A 62 5.51 4.14 -17.51
CA TRP A 62 4.11 4.54 -17.49
C TRP A 62 3.33 3.65 -16.53
N CYS A 63 2.42 4.27 -15.78
CA CYS A 63 1.44 3.56 -14.96
C CYS A 63 0.66 2.55 -15.81
N CYS A 64 0.67 1.29 -15.39
CA CYS A 64 -0.01 0.21 -16.10
C CYS A 64 -1.53 0.42 -16.27
N MET A 65 -2.14 1.25 -15.41
CA MET A 65 -3.56 1.57 -15.44
C MET A 65 -3.85 2.81 -16.31
N CYS A 66 -3.42 4.00 -15.88
CA CYS A 66 -3.77 5.24 -16.57
C CYS A 66 -2.93 5.52 -17.82
N LYS A 67 -1.74 4.92 -17.94
CA LYS A 67 -0.78 5.12 -19.04
C LYS A 67 -0.42 6.59 -19.32
N ALA A 68 -0.73 7.50 -18.39
CA ALA A 68 -0.56 8.95 -18.56
C ALA A 68 0.59 9.51 -17.70
N ASP A 69 0.86 8.89 -16.55
CA ASP A 69 1.86 9.32 -15.58
C ASP A 69 2.88 8.23 -15.26
N GLY A 70 3.93 8.60 -14.53
CA GLY A 70 4.92 7.69 -13.98
C GLY A 70 4.35 6.64 -13.01
N GLU A 71 4.76 5.38 -13.12
CA GLU A 71 4.37 4.33 -12.17
C GLU A 71 5.24 4.35 -10.91
N SER A 72 4.76 5.04 -9.87
CA SER A 72 5.26 4.93 -8.51
C SER A 72 4.23 4.21 -7.62
N VAL A 73 4.63 3.84 -6.40
CA VAL A 73 3.72 3.18 -5.43
C VAL A 73 2.57 4.11 -5.06
N ASP A 74 2.89 5.38 -4.81
CA ASP A 74 1.91 6.40 -4.42
C ASP A 74 0.98 6.73 -5.59
N HIS A 75 1.49 6.81 -6.82
CA HIS A 75 0.63 6.97 -7.98
C HIS A 75 -0.28 5.76 -8.17
N LEU A 76 0.27 4.54 -8.25
CA LEU A 76 -0.52 3.35 -8.54
C LEU A 76 -1.65 3.10 -7.51
N LEU A 77 -1.39 3.36 -6.22
CA LEU A 77 -2.34 3.06 -5.15
C LEU A 77 -3.23 4.22 -4.73
N LEU A 78 -2.81 5.48 -4.95
CA LEU A 78 -3.51 6.67 -4.43
C LEU A 78 -3.91 7.64 -5.55
N HIS A 79 -2.95 8.04 -6.39
CA HIS A 79 -3.11 9.20 -7.29
C HIS A 79 -3.48 8.85 -8.73
N CYS A 80 -3.43 7.57 -9.10
CA CYS A 80 -3.92 7.11 -10.38
C CYS A 80 -5.42 7.40 -10.46
N VAL A 81 -5.90 7.92 -11.59
CA VAL A 81 -7.31 8.30 -11.77
C VAL A 81 -8.27 7.18 -11.33
N TYR A 82 -7.99 5.93 -11.70
CA TYR A 82 -8.80 4.77 -11.33
C TYR A 82 -8.70 4.44 -9.83
N ALA A 83 -7.52 4.59 -9.22
CA ALA A 83 -7.34 4.38 -7.79
C ALA A 83 -8.09 5.46 -6.99
N LYS A 84 -7.99 6.72 -7.43
CA LYS A 84 -8.69 7.85 -6.83
C LYS A 84 -10.20 7.67 -6.88
N GLU A 85 -10.75 7.30 -8.04
CA GLU A 85 -12.18 7.02 -8.19
C GLU A 85 -12.67 5.91 -7.24
N LEU A 86 -11.88 4.85 -7.10
CA LEU A 86 -12.20 3.76 -6.18
C LEU A 86 -12.19 4.23 -4.72
N TRP A 87 -11.19 5.03 -4.33
CA TRP A 87 -11.15 5.63 -2.99
C TRP A 87 -12.34 6.55 -2.76
N ASP A 88 -12.63 7.47 -3.69
CA ASP A 88 -13.76 8.39 -3.59
C ASP A 88 -15.08 7.64 -3.42
N LEU A 89 -15.29 6.54 -4.17
CA LEU A 89 -16.46 5.68 -4.03
C LEU A 89 -16.56 5.06 -2.62
N VAL A 90 -15.49 4.41 -2.16
CA VAL A 90 -15.47 3.75 -0.85
C VAL A 90 -15.67 4.76 0.27
N LEU A 91 -14.99 5.90 0.22
CA LEU A 91 -15.08 6.96 1.23
C LEU A 91 -16.48 7.58 1.26
N ALA A 92 -17.10 7.80 0.09
CA ALA A 92 -18.46 8.28 -0.01
C ALA A 92 -19.48 7.29 0.56
N MET A 93 -19.28 5.98 0.37
CA MET A 93 -20.13 4.95 1.00
C MET A 93 -20.13 5.02 2.53
N PHE A 94 -19.02 5.47 3.13
CA PHE A 94 -18.91 5.68 4.58
C PHE A 94 -19.18 7.13 5.01
N GLY A 95 -19.56 8.02 4.09
CA GLY A 95 -19.83 9.43 4.38
C GLY A 95 -18.60 10.22 4.84
N MET A 96 -17.40 9.82 4.41
CA MET A 96 -16.15 10.40 4.91
C MET A 96 -15.63 11.48 3.96
N CYS A 97 -15.43 12.68 4.50
CA CYS A 97 -14.65 13.73 3.83
C CYS A 97 -13.16 13.41 4.00
N TRP A 98 -12.49 13.15 2.88
CA TRP A 98 -11.09 12.73 2.90
C TRP A 98 -10.28 13.51 1.87
N VAL A 99 -9.07 13.91 2.26
CA VAL A 99 -8.06 14.45 1.36
C VAL A 99 -6.95 13.42 1.26
N MET A 100 -6.71 12.92 0.05
CA MET A 100 -5.72 11.86 -0.16
C MET A 100 -4.30 12.36 0.18
N PRO A 101 -3.58 11.70 1.10
CA PRO A 101 -2.20 12.07 1.44
C PRO A 101 -1.22 11.86 0.28
N GLY A 102 -0.03 12.47 0.40
CA GLY A 102 0.97 12.42 -0.67
C GLY A 102 1.57 11.03 -0.87
N SER A 103 1.62 10.21 0.18
CA SER A 103 2.20 8.87 0.15
C SER A 103 1.39 7.80 0.87
N VAL A 104 1.61 6.53 0.50
CA VAL A 104 0.98 5.37 1.17
C VAL A 104 1.37 5.29 2.64
N ARG A 105 2.57 5.73 3.00
CA ARG A 105 3.02 5.82 4.40
C ARG A 105 2.19 6.83 5.19
N GLU A 106 1.99 8.03 4.64
CA GLU A 106 1.16 9.06 5.26
C GLU A 106 -0.30 8.63 5.36
N LEU A 107 -0.83 7.96 4.34
CA LEU A 107 -2.15 7.33 4.41
C LEU A 107 -2.23 6.39 5.61
N LEU A 108 -1.32 5.43 5.73
CA LEU A 108 -1.34 4.47 6.85
C LEU A 108 -1.17 5.15 8.21
N ALA A 109 -0.39 6.22 8.30
CA ALA A 109 -0.26 7.01 9.53
C ALA A 109 -1.56 7.74 9.88
N ALA A 110 -2.23 8.36 8.89
CA ALA A 110 -3.50 9.06 9.07
C ALA A 110 -4.61 8.12 9.54
N TRP A 111 -4.65 6.88 9.04
CA TRP A 111 -5.60 5.87 9.49
C TRP A 111 -5.30 5.30 10.89
N GLN A 112 -4.06 5.36 11.35
CA GLN A 112 -3.68 4.95 12.71
C GLN A 112 -4.00 6.03 13.76
N GLY A 113 -3.84 7.29 13.40
CA GLY A 113 -4.28 8.42 14.20
C GLY A 113 -5.78 8.64 14.03
N LYS A 114 -6.61 7.85 14.76
CA LYS A 114 -8.06 8.00 14.94
C LYS A 114 -8.72 9.04 14.00
N MET A 115 -9.46 8.55 13.01
CA MET A 115 -10.40 9.33 12.19
C MET A 115 -11.10 10.40 13.03
N ALA A 116 -10.64 11.64 12.93
CA ALA A 116 -11.21 12.81 13.58
C ALA A 116 -11.63 13.78 12.48
N CYS A 117 -12.81 13.53 11.93
CA CYS A 117 -13.68 14.59 11.47
C CYS A 117 -15.07 14.19 11.95
N GLY A 118 -15.50 14.84 13.04
CA GLY A 118 -16.88 14.81 13.52
C GLY A 118 -17.66 15.97 12.93
#